data_AF-A0ABC9UY32-F1
#
_entry.id   AF-A0ABC9UY32-F1
#
_cell.length_a   1.000
_cell.length_b   1.000
_cell.length_c   1.000
_cell.angle_alpha   90.00
_cell.angle_beta   90.00
_cell.angle_gamma   90.00
#
_symmetry.space_group_name_H-M   'P 1'
#
loop_
_entity.id
_entity.type
_entity.pdbx_description
1 polymer ?
#
loop_
_entity_poly.entity_id
_entity_poly.type
_entity_poly.pdbx_seq_one_letter_code
_entity_poly.pdbx_strand_id
1 'polypeptide(L)'
;MKKLRLSIKDRLKLLRRAVIVAFMPNVRQVNVIWQEEVGDIKQHAFFVDGINPTDMTFLYFSYVAGNSDTFEDLTRRTKFLLNKIAVAYALYNKVSSKSIQYTPEPFRLVRKLNLHLLERNFDPDLYENIVLNHEEIVLTVYLHCLNGKLVGYQQYRPDCNDKRTNNPKLARYFTYKTPGNIAVWGLETLDYSRKRLYIVEGIFKASALHMLGHNAVALLTGSPSIDMLNWLRSLPFELYAIGDNDDTGKRLVRAVGNGTCFEKDVDEYSLEELESLLGSSQI
;
A
#
# COMPACT_ATOMS: atom_id res chain seq x y z
N MET A 1 10.50 -1.59 -32.84
CA MET A 1 10.62 -2.59 -31.75
C MET A 1 10.69 -3.99 -32.33
N LYS A 2 11.71 -4.78 -31.95
CA LYS A 2 11.86 -6.19 -32.37
C LYS A 2 10.83 -7.03 -31.60
N LYS A 3 9.95 -7.76 -32.31
CA LYS A 3 8.94 -8.62 -31.67
C LYS A 3 9.64 -9.76 -30.90
N LEU A 4 9.56 -9.72 -29.57
CA LEU A 4 10.00 -10.81 -28.70
C LEU A 4 9.03 -11.99 -28.84
N ARG A 5 9.37 -12.95 -29.71
CA ARG A 5 8.65 -14.23 -29.82
C ARG A 5 9.27 -15.24 -28.88
N LEU A 6 8.46 -15.81 -27.99
CA LEU A 6 8.90 -16.93 -27.16
C LEU A 6 9.31 -18.13 -28.02
N SER A 7 10.38 -18.79 -27.58
CA SER A 7 10.88 -20.02 -28.17
C SER A 7 9.84 -21.14 -28.03
N ILE A 8 9.89 -22.13 -28.92
CA ILE A 8 9.01 -23.33 -28.84
C ILE A 8 9.19 -24.04 -27.50
N LYS A 9 10.40 -24.01 -26.93
CA LYS A 9 10.73 -24.60 -25.63
C LYS A 9 9.92 -23.97 -24.49
N ASP A 10 9.79 -22.65 -24.49
CA ASP A 10 9.04 -21.92 -23.46
C ASP A 10 7.53 -22.18 -23.57
N ARG A 11 7.02 -22.34 -24.81
CA ARG A 11 5.62 -22.70 -25.07
C ARG A 11 5.27 -24.09 -24.54
N LEU A 12 6.13 -25.07 -24.76
CA LEU A 12 5.95 -26.42 -24.24
C LEU A 12 6.03 -26.45 -22.71
N LYS A 13 6.91 -25.63 -22.11
CA LYS A 13 7.03 -25.49 -20.65
C LYS A 13 5.76 -24.94 -20.01
N LEU A 14 5.13 -23.94 -20.65
CA LEU A 14 3.84 -23.37 -20.22
C LEU A 14 2.72 -24.42 -20.25
N LEU A 15 2.59 -25.13 -21.36
CA LEU A 15 1.55 -26.16 -21.55
C LEU A 15 1.70 -27.29 -20.53
N ARG A 16 2.94 -27.74 -20.29
CA ARG A 16 3.25 -28.74 -19.27
C ARG A 16 2.87 -28.28 -17.86
N ARG A 17 3.10 -27.01 -17.50
CA ARG A 17 2.79 -26.49 -16.17
C ARG A 17 1.29 -26.25 -15.96
N ALA A 18 0.58 -25.80 -16.98
CA ALA A 18 -0.89 -25.72 -16.96
C ALA A 18 -1.52 -27.12 -16.79
N VAL A 19 -0.94 -28.13 -17.44
CA VAL A 19 -1.29 -29.54 -17.21
C VAL A 19 -0.97 -29.95 -15.77
N ILE A 20 0.18 -29.60 -15.20
CA ILE A 20 0.49 -29.94 -13.79
C ILE A 20 -0.57 -29.39 -12.83
N VAL A 21 -0.98 -28.12 -12.97
CA VAL A 21 -2.06 -27.53 -12.14
C VAL A 21 -3.36 -28.30 -12.31
N ALA A 22 -3.70 -28.68 -13.55
CA ALA A 22 -4.95 -29.39 -13.83
C ALA A 22 -5.01 -30.79 -13.19
N PHE A 23 -3.85 -31.38 -12.88
CA PHE A 23 -3.70 -32.73 -12.35
C PHE A 23 -3.38 -32.77 -10.84
N MET A 24 -3.31 -31.62 -10.16
CA MET A 24 -3.08 -31.57 -8.71
C MET A 24 -4.38 -31.86 -7.94
N PRO A 25 -4.43 -32.91 -7.10
CA PRO A 25 -5.59 -33.16 -6.26
C PRO A 25 -5.71 -32.06 -5.19
N ASN A 26 -6.94 -31.58 -4.95
CA ASN A 26 -7.32 -30.57 -3.94
C ASN A 26 -7.11 -29.09 -4.32
N VAL A 27 -6.83 -28.77 -5.58
CA VAL A 27 -6.82 -27.37 -6.03
C VAL A 27 -8.25 -26.81 -6.07
N ARG A 28 -8.59 -25.93 -5.12
CA ARG A 28 -9.92 -25.29 -5.06
C ARG A 28 -9.99 -23.96 -5.82
N GLN A 29 -8.85 -23.27 -5.94
CA GLN A 29 -8.77 -21.95 -6.56
C GLN A 29 -7.41 -21.76 -7.25
N VAL A 30 -7.44 -21.13 -8.43
CA VAL A 30 -6.25 -20.71 -9.18
C VAL A 30 -6.37 -19.20 -9.45
N ASN A 31 -5.49 -18.42 -8.86
CA ASN A 31 -5.41 -16.98 -9.04
C ASN A 31 -4.30 -16.63 -10.03
N VAL A 32 -4.57 -15.68 -10.93
CA VAL A 32 -3.55 -15.09 -11.81
C VAL A 32 -3.22 -13.71 -11.26
N ILE A 33 -1.94 -13.50 -10.98
CA ILE A 33 -1.41 -12.28 -10.42
C ILE A 33 -0.57 -11.57 -11.47
N TRP A 34 -0.86 -10.29 -11.61
CA TRP A 34 -0.11 -9.38 -12.44
C TRP A 34 0.99 -8.75 -11.59
N GLN A 35 2.24 -8.85 -12.03
CA GLN A 35 3.38 -8.20 -11.40
C GLN A 35 3.92 -7.19 -12.41
N GLU A 36 3.80 -5.91 -12.10
CA GLU A 36 4.49 -4.88 -12.85
C GLU A 36 5.93 -4.77 -12.35
N GLU A 37 6.85 -4.94 -13.31
CA GLU A 37 8.27 -4.56 -13.35
C GLU A 37 9.36 -5.50 -12.78
N VAL A 38 10.14 -6.10 -13.71
CA VAL A 38 11.56 -5.79 -13.99
C VAL A 38 11.84 -6.12 -15.48
N GLY A 39 12.02 -5.11 -16.34
CA GLY A 39 12.44 -5.25 -17.76
C GLY A 39 11.33 -5.35 -18.82
N ASP A 40 11.71 -5.55 -20.09
CA ASP A 40 10.85 -5.60 -21.30
C ASP A 40 9.81 -6.75 -21.35
N ILE A 41 9.74 -7.58 -20.30
CA ILE A 41 8.85 -8.72 -20.24
C ILE A 41 7.96 -8.60 -19.01
N LYS A 42 6.68 -8.28 -19.23
CA LYS A 42 5.62 -8.38 -18.22
C LYS A 42 5.52 -9.84 -17.74
N GLN A 43 5.85 -10.09 -16.48
CA GLN A 43 5.74 -11.41 -15.85
C GLN A 43 4.39 -11.53 -15.13
N HIS A 44 3.81 -12.74 -15.13
CA HIS A 44 2.55 -13.01 -14.42
C HIS A 44 2.79 -14.23 -13.55
N ALA A 45 2.30 -14.18 -12.31
CA ALA A 45 2.43 -15.23 -11.31
C ALA A 45 1.09 -15.96 -11.16
N PHE A 46 1.10 -17.26 -10.90
CA PHE A 46 -0.09 -18.00 -10.48
C PHE A 46 -0.02 -18.34 -9.00
N PHE A 47 -1.15 -18.29 -8.32
CA PHE A 47 -1.29 -18.75 -6.95
C PHE A 47 -2.34 -19.84 -6.93
N VAL A 48 -2.01 -20.96 -6.31
CA VAL A 48 -2.89 -22.11 -6.17
C VAL A 48 -3.13 -22.29 -4.68
N ASP A 49 -4.40 -22.27 -4.28
CA ASP A 49 -4.77 -22.35 -2.87
C ASP A 49 -4.31 -23.69 -2.28
N GLY A 50 -3.65 -23.66 -1.11
CA GLY A 50 -2.98 -24.81 -0.49
C GLY A 50 -1.51 -25.06 -0.89
N ILE A 51 -0.90 -24.21 -1.72
CA ILE A 51 0.54 -24.28 -2.06
C ILE A 51 1.24 -23.00 -1.60
N ASN A 52 2.40 -23.13 -0.95
CA ASN A 52 3.16 -21.99 -0.43
C ASN A 52 3.58 -21.05 -1.58
N PRO A 53 3.29 -19.74 -1.51
CA PRO A 53 3.58 -18.77 -2.56
C PRO A 53 5.08 -18.56 -2.85
N THR A 54 5.97 -19.03 -1.97
CA THR A 54 7.44 -18.98 -2.18
C THR A 54 7.96 -20.11 -3.07
N ASP A 55 7.15 -21.13 -3.35
CA ASP A 55 7.50 -22.18 -4.31
C ASP A 55 7.44 -21.59 -5.72
N MET A 56 8.63 -21.27 -6.29
CA MET A 56 8.88 -20.60 -7.59
C MET A 56 8.30 -21.31 -8.84
N THR A 57 7.33 -22.18 -8.67
CA THR A 57 6.78 -23.05 -9.70
C THR A 57 5.87 -22.30 -10.69
N PHE A 58 5.39 -21.11 -10.35
CA PHE A 58 4.29 -20.46 -11.05
C PHE A 58 4.56 -19.07 -11.63
N LEU A 59 5.74 -18.84 -12.20
CA LEU A 59 5.90 -17.78 -13.20
C LEU A 59 5.46 -18.28 -14.59
N TYR A 60 4.66 -17.47 -15.29
CA TYR A 60 4.77 -17.09 -16.72
C TYR A 60 3.45 -17.11 -17.54
N PHE A 61 3.03 -15.96 -18.09
CA PHE A 61 2.02 -15.81 -19.17
C PHE A 61 2.55 -14.98 -20.35
N SER A 62 3.86 -14.88 -20.52
CA SER A 62 4.47 -13.96 -21.48
C SER A 62 4.14 -14.28 -22.94
N TYR A 63 3.53 -15.45 -23.22
CA TYR A 63 3.01 -15.80 -24.54
C TYR A 63 1.75 -15.00 -24.92
N VAL A 64 0.89 -14.71 -23.94
CA VAL A 64 -0.33 -13.93 -24.16
C VAL A 64 0.03 -12.46 -24.34
N ALA A 65 0.93 -11.95 -23.48
CA ALA A 65 1.46 -10.59 -23.58
C ALA A 65 2.28 -10.36 -24.87
N GLY A 66 3.11 -11.33 -25.29
CA GLY A 66 4.03 -11.16 -26.43
C GLY A 66 3.37 -11.10 -27.82
N ASN A 67 2.07 -11.35 -27.94
CA ASN A 67 1.32 -11.22 -29.21
C ASN A 67 0.13 -10.27 -29.13
N SER A 68 -0.01 -9.54 -28.01
CA SER A 68 -1.10 -8.60 -27.82
C SER A 68 -0.58 -7.18 -27.91
N ASP A 69 -1.13 -6.45 -28.88
CA ASP A 69 -0.72 -5.08 -29.17
C ASP A 69 -1.47 -4.06 -28.30
N THR A 70 -2.54 -4.48 -27.59
CA THR A 70 -3.33 -3.65 -26.67
C THR A 70 -3.72 -4.41 -25.39
N PHE A 71 -4.08 -3.67 -24.33
CA PHE A 71 -4.52 -4.23 -23.06
C PHE A 71 -5.83 -5.03 -23.20
N GLU A 72 -6.74 -4.57 -24.05
CA GLU A 72 -7.99 -5.29 -24.36
C GLU A 72 -7.72 -6.62 -25.05
N ASP A 73 -6.77 -6.67 -26.00
CA ASP A 73 -6.40 -7.92 -26.67
C ASP A 73 -5.73 -8.91 -25.71
N LEU A 74 -4.85 -8.42 -24.84
CA LEU A 74 -4.22 -9.22 -23.79
C LEU A 74 -5.29 -9.82 -22.86
N THR A 75 -6.24 -8.99 -22.41
CA THR A 75 -7.35 -9.41 -21.55
C THR A 75 -8.22 -10.48 -22.23
N ARG A 76 -8.58 -10.27 -23.50
CA ARG A 76 -9.38 -11.21 -24.30
C ARG A 76 -8.68 -12.57 -24.43
N ARG A 77 -7.39 -12.58 -24.76
CA ARG A 77 -6.63 -13.82 -24.95
C ARG A 77 -6.32 -14.55 -23.64
N THR A 78 -6.11 -13.81 -22.56
CA THR A 78 -5.96 -14.37 -21.21
C THR A 78 -7.25 -15.08 -20.79
N LYS A 79 -8.41 -14.43 -20.99
CA LYS A 79 -9.73 -15.04 -20.75
C LYS A 79 -9.93 -16.32 -21.57
N PHE A 80 -9.55 -16.33 -22.85
CA PHE A 80 -9.64 -17.52 -23.70
C PHE A 80 -8.81 -18.69 -23.15
N LEU A 81 -7.56 -18.44 -22.76
CA LEU A 81 -6.67 -19.48 -22.23
C LEU A 81 -7.15 -20.01 -20.88
N LEU A 82 -7.59 -19.14 -19.98
CA LEU A 82 -8.18 -19.53 -18.69
C LEU A 82 -9.44 -20.38 -18.88
N ASN A 83 -10.30 -20.04 -19.83
CA ASN A 83 -11.47 -20.85 -20.17
C ASN A 83 -11.07 -22.26 -20.67
N LYS A 84 -9.99 -22.39 -21.45
CA LYS A 84 -9.49 -23.70 -21.88
C LYS A 84 -8.93 -24.53 -20.73
N ILE A 85 -8.22 -23.90 -19.79
CA ILE A 85 -7.72 -24.57 -18.58
C ILE A 85 -8.88 -25.03 -17.70
N ALA A 86 -9.91 -24.19 -17.50
CA ALA A 86 -11.10 -24.54 -16.74
C ALA A 86 -11.85 -25.74 -17.35
N VAL A 87 -12.02 -25.77 -18.68
CA VAL A 87 -12.63 -26.91 -19.38
C VAL A 87 -11.80 -28.18 -19.21
N ALA A 88 -10.48 -28.10 -19.35
CA ALA A 88 -9.60 -29.25 -19.15
C ALA A 88 -9.66 -29.79 -17.72
N TYR A 89 -9.64 -28.90 -16.72
CA TYR A 89 -9.78 -29.26 -15.30
C TYR A 89 -11.14 -29.92 -15.01
N ALA A 90 -12.22 -29.38 -15.57
CA ALA A 90 -13.58 -29.91 -15.41
C ALA A 90 -13.69 -31.34 -15.96
N LEU A 91 -13.19 -31.57 -17.18
CA LEU A 91 -13.17 -32.89 -17.82
C LEU A 91 -12.36 -33.90 -17.01
N TYR A 92 -11.20 -33.50 -16.51
CA TYR A 92 -10.30 -34.38 -15.75
C TYR A 92 -10.89 -34.77 -14.38
N ASN A 93 -11.39 -33.79 -13.63
CA ASN A 93 -11.91 -33.99 -12.28
C ASN A 93 -13.38 -34.43 -12.26
N LYS A 94 -14.00 -34.65 -13.43
CA LYS A 94 -15.42 -35.02 -13.58
C LYS A 94 -16.37 -34.03 -12.88
N VAL A 95 -15.98 -32.76 -12.80
CA VAL A 95 -16.80 -31.67 -12.27
C VAL A 95 -17.41 -30.88 -13.41
N SER A 96 -18.52 -30.20 -13.17
CA SER A 96 -19.12 -29.36 -14.20
C SER A 96 -18.20 -28.18 -14.53
N SER A 97 -17.98 -27.89 -15.81
CA SER A 97 -17.27 -26.66 -16.19
C SER A 97 -18.04 -25.41 -15.76
N LYS A 98 -19.36 -25.52 -15.53
CA LYS A 98 -20.22 -24.43 -15.02
C LYS A 98 -20.01 -24.15 -13.53
N SER A 99 -19.41 -25.06 -12.77
CA SER A 99 -19.10 -24.84 -11.33
C SER A 99 -17.74 -24.17 -11.12
N ILE A 100 -17.01 -23.88 -12.20
CA ILE A 100 -15.72 -23.17 -12.14
C ILE A 100 -16.00 -21.71 -12.46
N GLN A 101 -16.03 -20.86 -11.43
CA GLN A 101 -16.17 -19.42 -11.60
C GLN A 101 -14.79 -18.76 -11.61
N TYR A 102 -14.52 -17.97 -12.65
CA TYR A 102 -13.42 -17.02 -12.64
C TYR A 102 -13.96 -15.70 -12.09
N THR A 103 -13.47 -15.25 -10.94
CA THR A 103 -13.75 -13.91 -10.40
C THR A 103 -12.79 -12.90 -11.02
N PRO A 104 -13.24 -12.05 -11.97
CA PRO A 104 -12.33 -11.24 -12.76
C PRO A 104 -11.75 -10.02 -12.03
N GLU A 105 -12.39 -9.52 -10.97
CA GLU A 105 -12.32 -8.07 -10.65
C GLU A 105 -12.29 -7.63 -9.15
N PRO A 106 -12.08 -8.46 -8.10
CA PRO A 106 -11.80 -7.91 -6.75
C PRO A 106 -10.30 -7.77 -6.42
N PHE A 107 -9.41 -8.60 -7.00
CA PHE A 107 -8.00 -8.65 -6.57
C PHE A 107 -7.13 -7.50 -7.10
N ARG A 108 -7.47 -6.90 -8.25
CA ARG A 108 -6.66 -5.84 -8.87
C ARG A 108 -6.74 -4.52 -8.11
N LEU A 109 -7.94 -4.15 -7.68
CA LEU A 109 -8.19 -2.94 -6.88
C LEU A 109 -7.65 -3.09 -5.45
N VAL A 110 -7.83 -4.28 -4.85
CA VAL A 110 -7.24 -4.62 -3.54
C VAL A 110 -5.72 -4.47 -3.56
N ARG A 111 -5.05 -4.97 -4.60
CA ARG A 111 -3.60 -4.79 -4.77
C ARG A 111 -3.19 -3.36 -5.08
N LYS A 112 -3.92 -2.61 -5.93
CA LYS A 112 -3.50 -1.26 -6.33
C LYS A 112 -3.36 -0.34 -5.12
N LEU A 113 -4.38 -0.28 -4.25
CA LEU A 113 -4.32 0.60 -3.07
C LEU A 113 -3.26 0.10 -2.08
N ASN A 114 -3.22 -1.20 -1.76
CA ASN A 114 -2.26 -1.72 -0.79
C ASN A 114 -0.80 -1.56 -1.25
N LEU A 115 -0.50 -1.85 -2.52
CA LEU A 115 0.84 -1.65 -3.07
C LEU A 115 1.22 -0.16 -3.04
N HIS A 116 0.32 0.72 -3.47
CA HIS A 116 0.52 2.18 -3.40
C HIS A 116 0.82 2.64 -1.96
N LEU A 117 0.12 2.09 -0.96
CA LEU A 117 0.34 2.45 0.44
C LEU A 117 1.71 1.95 0.93
N LEU A 118 2.08 0.71 0.61
CA LEU A 118 3.38 0.14 0.96
C LEU A 118 4.54 0.90 0.32
N GLU A 119 4.41 1.31 -0.95
CA GLU A 119 5.38 2.16 -1.65
C GLU A 119 5.57 3.53 -0.97
N ARG A 120 4.58 3.96 -0.18
CA ARG A 120 4.64 5.18 0.63
C ARG A 120 4.95 4.92 2.10
N ASN A 121 5.58 3.78 2.39
CA ASN A 121 5.91 3.34 3.74
C ASN A 121 4.69 3.35 4.68
N PHE A 122 3.54 2.90 4.17
CA PHE A 122 2.32 2.72 4.93
C PHE A 122 1.86 1.26 4.80
N ASP A 123 2.04 0.49 5.87
CA ASP A 123 1.52 -0.87 5.98
C ASP A 123 0.14 -0.84 6.67
N PRO A 124 -0.96 -1.12 5.95
CA PRO A 124 -2.31 -1.12 6.53
C PRO A 124 -2.48 -2.11 7.69
N ASP A 125 -1.73 -3.21 7.71
CA ASP A 125 -1.87 -4.25 8.72
C ASP A 125 -1.35 -3.81 10.11
N LEU A 126 -0.63 -2.68 10.17
CA LEU A 126 -0.18 -2.07 11.43
C LEU A 126 -1.28 -1.29 12.16
N TYR A 127 -2.45 -1.05 11.54
CA TYR A 127 -3.43 -0.11 12.04
C TYR A 127 -4.85 -0.71 12.13
N GLU A 128 -5.48 -0.58 13.29
CA GLU A 128 -6.88 -0.97 13.49
C GLU A 128 -7.87 0.17 13.18
N ASN A 129 -7.40 1.42 13.16
CA ASN A 129 -8.21 2.63 13.04
C ASN A 129 -8.32 3.16 11.60
N ILE A 130 -8.25 2.28 10.61
CA ILE A 130 -8.29 2.65 9.19
C ILE A 130 -9.41 1.91 8.44
N VAL A 131 -9.83 2.48 7.31
CA VAL A 131 -10.75 1.86 6.36
C VAL A 131 -10.18 2.01 4.96
N LEU A 132 -10.04 0.89 4.27
CA LEU A 132 -9.65 0.83 2.87
C LEU A 132 -10.91 0.66 2.01
N ASN A 133 -11.21 1.65 1.18
CA ASN A 133 -12.19 1.50 0.12
C ASN A 133 -11.44 1.21 -1.19
N HIS A 134 -11.39 -0.06 -1.57
CA HIS A 134 -10.69 -0.49 -2.78
C HIS A 134 -11.43 -0.12 -4.07
N GLU A 135 -12.77 -0.01 -4.04
CA GLU A 135 -13.56 0.37 -5.22
C GLU A 135 -13.29 1.83 -5.62
N GLU A 136 -13.29 2.72 -4.63
CA GLU A 136 -13.05 4.16 -4.82
C GLU A 136 -11.57 4.54 -4.70
N ILE A 137 -10.70 3.58 -4.37
CA ILE A 137 -9.27 3.75 -4.10
C ILE A 137 -9.04 4.87 -3.07
N VAL A 138 -9.56 4.66 -1.87
CA VAL A 138 -9.48 5.63 -0.77
C VAL A 138 -8.98 4.97 0.50
N LEU A 139 -7.95 5.55 1.11
CA LEU A 139 -7.61 5.29 2.50
C LEU A 139 -8.35 6.30 3.37
N THR A 140 -9.07 5.84 4.38
CA THR A 140 -9.60 6.68 5.46
C THR A 140 -8.90 6.31 6.76
N VAL A 141 -8.30 7.28 7.43
CA VAL A 141 -7.73 7.11 8.77
C VAL A 141 -8.59 7.85 9.79
N TYR A 142 -8.90 7.20 10.90
CA TYR A 142 -9.68 7.79 11.98
C TYR A 142 -8.79 8.55 12.97
N LEU A 143 -9.22 9.75 13.34
CA LEU A 143 -8.51 10.62 14.25
C LEU A 143 -9.15 10.53 15.63
N HIS A 144 -8.35 10.12 16.61
CA HIS A 144 -8.78 9.99 18.00
C HIS A 144 -8.08 11.03 18.88
N CYS A 145 -8.72 11.42 19.97
CA CYS A 145 -8.02 12.10 21.07
C CYS A 145 -7.58 11.09 22.14
N LEU A 146 -6.86 11.53 23.19
CA LEU A 146 -6.22 10.62 24.16
C LEU A 146 -7.15 9.65 24.88
N ASN A 147 -8.43 9.99 25.02
CA ASN A 147 -9.40 9.10 25.66
C ASN A 147 -10.00 8.08 24.67
N GLY A 148 -9.44 7.96 23.46
CA GLY A 148 -9.92 7.05 22.40
C GLY A 148 -11.19 7.53 21.70
N LYS A 149 -11.71 8.73 22.01
CA LYS A 149 -12.89 9.27 21.33
C LYS A 149 -12.55 9.67 19.90
N LEU A 150 -13.37 9.24 18.95
CA LEU A 150 -13.31 9.68 17.56
C LEU A 150 -13.62 11.19 17.46
N VAL A 151 -12.69 11.96 16.92
CA VAL A 151 -12.79 13.43 16.76
C VAL A 151 -12.70 13.88 15.31
N GLY A 152 -12.49 12.95 14.38
CA GLY A 152 -12.37 13.27 12.96
C GLY A 152 -11.88 12.10 12.12
N TYR A 153 -11.60 12.40 10.86
CA TYR A 153 -10.98 11.47 9.94
C TYR A 153 -10.19 12.24 8.87
N GLN A 154 -9.20 11.59 8.27
CA GLN A 154 -8.58 12.07 7.04
C GLN A 154 -8.77 11.03 5.93
N GLN A 155 -9.15 11.49 4.74
CA GLN A 155 -9.19 10.68 3.53
C GLN A 155 -8.00 11.00 2.65
N TYR A 156 -7.40 9.97 2.08
CA TYR A 156 -6.35 10.03 1.09
C TYR A 156 -6.80 9.35 -0.21
N ARG A 157 -6.63 10.07 -1.33
CA ARG A 157 -7.01 9.63 -2.69
C ARG A 157 -5.77 9.68 -3.60
N PRO A 158 -5.08 8.56 -3.84
CA PRO A 158 -3.84 8.54 -4.61
C PRO A 158 -4.02 8.99 -6.06
N ASP A 159 -5.18 8.69 -6.67
CA ASP A 159 -5.47 9.05 -8.06
C ASP A 159 -5.86 10.54 -8.23
N CYS A 160 -5.93 11.32 -7.15
CA CYS A 160 -6.20 12.76 -7.20
C CYS A 160 -4.89 13.56 -7.09
N ASN A 161 -4.55 14.30 -8.14
CA ASN A 161 -3.33 15.13 -8.18
C ASN A 161 -3.54 16.50 -7.52
N ASP A 162 -4.77 16.95 -7.35
CA ASP A 162 -5.08 18.29 -6.87
C ASP A 162 -5.04 18.36 -5.32
N LYS A 163 -4.10 19.14 -4.79
CA LYS A 163 -4.05 19.48 -3.36
C LYS A 163 -5.15 20.47 -2.95
N ARG A 164 -5.72 21.22 -3.90
CA ARG A 164 -6.79 22.19 -3.67
C ARG A 164 -7.82 22.05 -4.79
N THR A 165 -9.05 21.74 -4.41
CA THR A 165 -10.18 21.60 -5.33
C THR A 165 -11.33 22.48 -4.85
N ASN A 166 -12.26 22.83 -5.75
CA ASN A 166 -13.46 23.61 -5.40
C ASN A 166 -14.33 22.90 -4.35
N ASN A 167 -14.27 21.58 -4.30
CA ASN A 167 -14.88 20.77 -3.25
C ASN A 167 -13.78 20.04 -2.47
N PRO A 168 -13.37 20.55 -1.29
CA PRO A 168 -12.28 19.98 -0.50
C PRO A 168 -12.40 18.47 -0.23
N LYS A 169 -13.62 17.91 -0.22
CA LYS A 169 -13.87 16.46 -0.03
C LYS A 169 -13.32 15.60 -1.17
N LEU A 170 -13.06 16.20 -2.32
CA LEU A 170 -12.53 15.55 -3.52
C LEU A 170 -11.04 15.81 -3.71
N ALA A 171 -10.39 16.58 -2.83
CA ALA A 171 -8.95 16.79 -2.89
C ALA A 171 -8.17 15.50 -2.54
N ARG A 172 -6.87 15.48 -2.88
CA ARG A 172 -5.96 14.38 -2.55
C ARG A 172 -5.98 14.02 -1.07
N TYR A 173 -6.04 15.04 -0.21
CA TYR A 173 -6.22 14.90 1.22
C TYR A 173 -7.43 15.71 1.66
N PHE A 174 -8.33 15.07 2.39
CA PHE A 174 -9.46 15.74 3.02
C PHE A 174 -9.49 15.41 4.50
N THR A 175 -9.35 16.42 5.36
CA THR A 175 -9.45 16.26 6.82
C THR A 175 -10.77 16.83 7.30
N TYR A 176 -11.56 16.01 7.99
CA TYR A 176 -12.67 16.46 8.81
C TYR A 176 -12.28 16.34 10.28
N LYS A 177 -12.50 17.41 11.05
CA LYS A 177 -12.33 17.41 12.50
C LYS A 177 -13.49 18.10 13.18
N THR A 178 -13.92 17.57 14.32
CA THR A 178 -14.89 18.24 15.17
C THR A 178 -14.24 19.50 15.78
N PRO A 179 -14.87 20.69 15.66
CA PRO A 179 -14.35 21.91 16.26
C PRO A 179 -14.06 21.76 17.75
N GLY A 180 -13.03 22.46 18.24
CA GLY A 180 -12.63 22.43 19.65
C GLY A 180 -11.89 21.17 20.10
N ASN A 181 -11.63 20.21 19.20
CA ASN A 181 -10.88 19.00 19.53
C ASN A 181 -9.48 19.02 18.89
N ILE A 182 -8.51 18.48 19.62
CA ILE A 182 -7.18 18.18 19.09
C ILE A 182 -7.28 16.82 18.41
N ALA A 183 -6.95 16.80 17.13
CA ALA A 183 -6.98 15.62 16.29
C ALA A 183 -5.55 15.37 15.79
N VAL A 184 -5.03 14.19 16.12
CA VAL A 184 -3.77 13.66 15.60
C VAL A 184 -4.00 12.22 15.14
N TRP A 185 -3.04 11.66 14.42
CA TRP A 185 -3.04 10.26 14.02
C TRP A 185 -1.77 9.55 14.49
N GLY A 186 -1.85 8.26 14.86
CA GLY A 186 -0.73 7.49 15.40
C GLY A 186 -0.71 7.38 16.93
N LEU A 187 -1.81 7.70 17.64
CA LEU A 187 -1.85 7.52 19.10
C LEU A 187 -1.99 6.04 19.50
N GLU A 188 -2.66 5.28 18.66
CA GLU A 188 -2.92 3.85 18.77
C GLU A 188 -1.66 2.99 18.64
N THR A 189 -0.57 3.54 18.09
CA THR A 189 0.70 2.84 17.86
C THR A 189 1.75 3.15 18.94
N LEU A 190 1.41 3.97 19.95
CA LEU A 190 2.39 4.42 20.94
C LEU A 190 2.84 3.29 21.88
N ASP A 191 4.16 3.08 21.93
CA ASP A 191 4.84 2.21 22.87
C ASP A 191 5.44 3.05 24.01
N TYR A 192 4.82 2.97 25.20
CA TYR A 192 5.27 3.71 26.38
C TYR A 192 6.62 3.24 26.95
N SER A 193 7.17 2.12 26.49
CA SER A 193 8.55 1.73 26.85
C SER A 193 9.61 2.62 26.17
N ARG A 194 9.22 3.33 25.09
CA ARG A 194 10.09 4.25 24.35
C ARG A 194 9.86 5.68 24.83
N LYS A 195 10.96 6.41 25.03
CA LYS A 195 10.89 7.79 25.54
C LYS A 195 10.58 8.84 24.48
N ARG A 196 11.04 8.64 23.25
CA ARG A 196 10.95 9.66 22.20
C ARG A 196 9.63 9.54 21.43
N LEU A 197 8.98 10.67 21.17
CA LEU A 197 7.82 10.80 20.29
C LEU A 197 8.15 11.73 19.13
N TYR A 198 8.13 11.20 17.91
CA TYR A 198 8.35 11.97 16.70
C TYR A 198 7.09 12.73 16.28
N ILE A 199 7.25 14.00 15.95
CA ILE A 199 6.16 14.89 15.56
C ILE A 199 6.31 15.28 14.10
N VAL A 200 5.33 14.93 13.26
CA VAL A 200 5.38 15.18 11.81
C VAL A 200 4.07 15.80 11.31
N GLU A 201 4.10 16.37 10.11
CA GLU A 201 2.91 17.01 9.52
C GLU A 201 1.89 15.99 8.99
N GLY A 202 2.34 14.95 8.28
CA GLY A 202 1.48 14.07 7.50
C GLY A 202 1.47 12.61 7.96
N ILE A 203 0.38 11.89 7.64
CA ILE A 203 0.20 10.48 8.05
C ILE A 203 1.26 9.55 7.46
N PHE A 204 1.69 9.77 6.21
CA PHE A 204 2.70 8.93 5.56
C PHE A 204 4.08 9.09 6.22
N LYS A 205 4.41 10.29 6.70
CA LYS A 205 5.64 10.53 7.47
C LYS A 205 5.61 9.79 8.80
N ALA A 206 4.45 9.77 9.47
CA ALA A 206 4.28 9.03 10.71
C ALA A 206 4.33 7.52 10.45
N SER A 207 3.71 7.03 9.37
CA SER A 207 3.72 5.61 9.04
C SER A 207 5.11 5.09 8.71
N ALA A 208 5.94 5.87 8.02
CA ALA A 208 7.34 5.50 7.78
C ALA A 208 8.11 5.28 9.09
N LEU A 209 7.88 6.13 10.09
CA LEU A 209 8.48 5.98 11.42
C LEU A 209 7.90 4.78 12.19
N HIS A 210 6.60 4.51 12.06
CA HIS A 210 5.97 3.32 12.64
C HIS A 210 6.51 2.02 12.05
N MET A 211 6.82 1.97 10.76
CA MET A 211 7.44 0.80 10.12
C MET A 211 8.83 0.49 10.69
N LEU A 212 9.54 1.50 11.21
CA LEU A 212 10.79 1.36 11.96
C LEU A 212 10.57 1.13 13.47
N GLY A 213 9.30 1.02 13.90
CA GLY A 213 8.89 0.82 15.29
C GLY A 213 8.99 2.07 16.17
N HIS A 214 9.22 3.25 15.63
CA HIS A 214 9.28 4.48 16.44
C HIS A 214 7.89 5.01 16.79
N ASN A 215 7.74 5.61 17.97
CA ASN A 215 6.55 6.39 18.30
C ASN A 215 6.51 7.64 17.43
N ALA A 216 5.43 7.83 16.68
CA ALA A 216 5.24 9.03 15.89
C ALA A 216 3.77 9.47 15.90
N VAL A 217 3.53 10.77 15.76
CA VAL A 217 2.18 11.30 15.53
C VAL A 217 2.18 12.32 14.40
N ALA A 218 1.15 12.25 13.56
CA ALA A 218 0.89 13.24 12.52
C ALA A 218 -0.08 14.31 13.03
N LEU A 219 0.32 15.58 12.95
CA LEU A 219 -0.51 16.72 13.38
C LEU A 219 -1.52 17.17 12.33
N LEU A 220 -1.36 16.74 11.08
CA LEU A 220 -2.17 17.14 9.92
C LEU A 220 -2.17 18.66 9.67
N THR A 221 -1.11 19.32 10.15
CA THR A 221 -0.83 20.74 9.96
C THR A 221 0.64 21.04 10.23
N GLY A 222 1.25 21.88 9.41
CA GLY A 222 2.58 22.44 9.69
C GLY A 222 2.59 23.69 10.58
N SER A 223 1.44 24.08 11.15
CA SER A 223 1.36 25.23 12.06
C SER A 223 0.45 24.89 13.25
N PRO A 224 0.94 24.09 14.21
CA PRO A 224 0.15 23.66 15.36
C PRO A 224 -0.26 24.84 16.24
N SER A 225 -1.47 24.76 16.81
CA SER A 225 -1.94 25.75 17.77
C SER A 225 -1.24 25.59 19.13
N ILE A 226 -1.31 26.64 19.97
CA ILE A 226 -0.78 26.60 21.34
C ILE A 226 -1.44 25.47 22.14
N ASP A 227 -2.75 25.26 22.00
CA ASP A 227 -3.46 24.18 22.68
C ASP A 227 -2.94 22.80 22.26
N MET A 228 -2.67 22.60 20.97
CA MET A 228 -2.07 21.36 20.45
C MET A 228 -0.67 21.14 21.01
N LEU A 229 0.15 22.18 21.08
CA LEU A 229 1.50 22.10 21.65
C LEU A 229 1.48 21.80 23.15
N ASN A 230 0.59 22.44 23.91
CA ASN A 230 0.43 22.19 25.33
C ASN A 230 -0.05 20.75 25.60
N TRP A 231 -0.98 20.28 24.77
CA TRP A 231 -1.44 18.90 24.81
C TRP A 231 -0.30 17.92 24.49
N LEU A 232 0.50 18.14 23.45
CA LEU A 232 1.67 17.30 23.14
C LEU A 232 2.66 17.26 24.31
N ARG A 233 2.95 18.42 24.93
CA ARG A 233 3.86 18.53 26.08
C ARG A 233 3.34 17.86 27.35
N SER A 234 2.04 17.57 27.42
CA SER A 234 1.46 16.82 28.53
C SER A 234 1.68 15.31 28.42
N LEU A 235 2.08 14.82 27.25
CA LEU A 235 2.39 13.41 27.05
C LEU A 235 3.72 13.05 27.72
N PRO A 236 3.89 11.80 28.21
CA PRO A 236 5.09 11.37 28.91
C PRO A 236 6.27 11.04 27.96
N PHE A 237 6.41 11.80 26.87
CA PHE A 237 7.43 11.57 25.84
C PHE A 237 8.32 12.80 25.63
N GLU A 238 9.56 12.54 25.24
CA GLU A 238 10.48 13.54 24.69
C GLU A 238 10.06 13.85 23.24
N LEU A 239 9.51 15.04 23.03
CA LEU A 239 9.04 15.45 21.72
C LEU A 239 10.21 15.77 20.78
N TYR A 240 10.16 15.26 19.56
CA TYR A 240 11.15 15.53 18.52
C TYR A 240 10.46 15.75 17.17
N ALA A 241 10.49 16.97 16.65
CA ALA A 241 9.87 17.28 15.37
C ALA A 241 10.75 16.84 14.20
N ILE A 242 10.13 16.31 13.14
CA ILE A 242 10.77 16.15 11.84
C ILE A 242 9.96 16.96 10.83
N GLY A 243 10.57 18.04 10.36
CA GLY A 243 10.00 18.90 9.34
C GLY A 243 10.65 18.66 7.97
N ASP A 244 10.01 19.18 6.94
CA ASP A 244 10.60 19.26 5.61
C ASP A 244 11.56 20.45 5.55
N ASN A 245 12.45 20.47 4.55
CA ASN A 245 13.34 21.61 4.30
C ASN A 245 12.63 22.81 3.64
N ASP A 246 11.42 23.12 4.10
CA ASP A 246 10.63 24.27 3.70
C ASP A 246 10.28 25.15 4.91
N ASP A 247 9.58 26.27 4.67
CA ASP A 247 9.18 27.18 5.76
C ASP A 247 8.19 26.54 6.73
N THR A 248 7.39 25.59 6.25
CA THR A 248 6.35 24.90 7.02
C THR A 248 6.99 23.93 8.02
N GLY A 249 7.90 23.09 7.56
CA GLY A 249 8.69 22.18 8.39
C GLY A 249 9.54 22.92 9.41
N LYS A 250 10.20 24.02 9.01
CA LYS A 250 10.97 24.87 9.95
C LYS A 250 10.09 25.47 11.05
N ARG A 251 8.84 25.84 10.74
CA ARG A 251 7.87 26.33 11.74
C ARG A 251 7.47 25.22 12.71
N LEU A 252 7.22 24.01 12.21
CA LEU A 252 6.91 22.86 13.06
C LEU A 252 8.04 22.59 14.06
N VAL A 253 9.28 22.50 13.58
CA VAL A 253 10.46 22.25 14.43
C VAL A 253 10.61 23.35 15.50
N ARG A 254 10.46 24.61 15.12
CA ARG A 254 10.51 25.73 16.07
C ARG A 254 9.37 25.68 17.09
N ALA A 255 8.16 25.33 16.67
CA ALA A 255 7.00 25.26 17.55
C ALA A 255 7.12 24.17 18.61
N VAL A 256 7.67 23.01 18.23
CA VAL A 256 7.97 21.91 19.16
C VAL A 256 9.15 22.27 20.06
N GLY A 257 10.18 22.91 19.52
CA GLY A 257 11.36 23.39 20.24
C GLY A 257 12.55 22.42 20.22
N ASN A 258 12.36 21.22 19.66
CA ASN A 258 13.39 20.21 19.44
C ASN A 258 13.06 19.45 18.15
N GLY A 259 14.05 19.15 17.32
CA GLY A 259 13.83 18.48 16.05
C GLY A 259 14.85 18.80 14.96
N THR A 260 14.59 18.30 13.77
CA THR A 260 15.42 18.52 12.56
C THR A 260 14.54 18.72 11.33
N CYS A 261 15.13 19.26 10.27
CA CYS A 261 14.53 19.25 8.93
C CYS A 261 15.36 18.35 8.01
N PHE A 262 14.70 17.46 7.28
CA PHE A 262 15.35 16.63 6.27
C PHE A 262 15.22 17.23 4.87
N GLU A 263 16.15 16.84 3.99
CA GLU A 263 16.19 17.34 2.61
C GLU A 263 14.95 16.91 1.81
N LYS A 264 14.50 15.67 2.02
CA LYS A 264 13.29 15.12 1.44
C LYS A 264 12.25 14.86 2.54
N ASP A 265 11.02 14.62 2.10
CA ASP A 265 9.96 14.15 2.98
C ASP A 265 10.35 12.79 3.58
N VAL A 266 10.03 12.57 4.86
CA VAL A 266 10.37 11.33 5.58
C VAL A 266 9.85 10.08 4.86
N ASP A 267 8.67 10.18 4.25
CA ASP A 267 8.04 9.10 3.49
C ASP A 267 8.60 8.90 2.06
N GLU A 268 9.58 9.70 1.64
CA GLU A 268 10.29 9.54 0.36
C GLU A 268 11.65 8.83 0.49
N TYR A 269 12.12 8.59 1.72
CA TYR A 269 13.31 7.78 1.97
C TYR A 269 12.95 6.29 1.96
N SER A 270 13.89 5.44 1.55
CA SER A 270 13.83 4.02 1.91
C SER A 270 13.92 3.85 3.43
N LEU A 271 13.38 2.75 3.95
CA LEU A 271 13.41 2.49 5.39
C LEU A 271 14.84 2.40 5.92
N GLU A 272 15.78 1.81 5.15
CA GLU A 272 17.19 1.74 5.55
C GLU A 272 17.86 3.12 5.59
N GLU A 273 17.60 3.98 4.61
CA GLU A 273 18.11 5.36 4.61
C GLU A 273 17.56 6.16 5.79
N LEU A 274 16.26 6.03 6.05
CA LEU A 274 15.59 6.73 7.14
C LEU A 274 16.15 6.28 8.50
N GLU A 275 16.33 4.97 8.70
CA GLU A 275 16.91 4.43 9.93
C GLU A 275 18.33 4.97 10.15
N SER A 276 19.16 5.02 9.10
CA SER A 276 20.50 5.60 9.16
C SER A 276 20.48 7.09 9.54
N LEU A 277 19.55 7.88 8.97
CA LEU A 277 19.40 9.31 9.27
C LEU A 277 18.97 9.54 10.72
N LEU A 278 18.04 8.72 11.23
CA LEU A 278 17.56 8.80 12.60
C LEU A 278 18.65 8.39 13.60
N GLY A 279 19.42 7.33 13.31
CA GLY A 279 20.55 6.90 14.13
C GLY A 279 21.68 7.93 14.22
N SER A 280 21.95 8.63 13.11
CA SER A 280 22.92 9.73 13.06
C SER A 280 22.49 10.96 13.86
N SER A 281 21.17 11.12 14.05
CA SER A 281 20.55 12.24 14.78
C SER A 281 20.38 11.97 16.28
N GLN A 282 20.91 10.85 16.81
CA GLN A 282 20.89 10.50 18.24
C GLN A 282 22.17 10.90 19.01
N ILE A 283 23.09 11.66 18.40
CA ILE A 283 24.31 12.19 19.05
C ILE A 283 24.07 13.62 19.55
#